data_AF-A0A3D4R3G2-F1
#
_entry.id   AF-A0A3D4R3G2-F1
#
_cell.length_a   1.000
_cell.length_b   1.000
_cell.length_c   1.000
_cell.angle_alpha   90.00
_cell.angle_beta   90.00
_cell.angle_gamma   90.00
#
_symmetry.space_group_name_H-M   'P 1'
#
loop_
_entity.id
_entity.type
_entity.pdbx_description
1 polymer ?
#
loop_
_entity_poly.entity_id
_entity_poly.type
_entity_poly.pdbx_seq_one_letter_code
_entity_poly.pdbx_strand_id
1 'polypeptide(L)'
;MATKPRPRPPENLQGRYESEKAQLSWTPNKEADISHYIVYEKKFMGAEKIAETKTAYYSDSAIVQGKNKNYVVSAVDKSGLESDVSAELAVSAK
;
A
#
# COMPACT_ATOMS: atom_id res chain seq x y z
N MET A 1 5.68 -29.00 -12.57
CA MET A 1 6.03 -28.15 -11.41
C MET A 1 5.81 -26.71 -11.83
N ALA A 2 4.75 -26.05 -11.39
CA ALA A 2 4.51 -24.66 -11.72
C ALA A 2 5.18 -23.79 -10.65
N THR A 3 6.28 -23.14 -11.01
CA THR A 3 6.85 -22.05 -10.20
C THR A 3 5.88 -20.88 -10.31
N LYS A 4 4.95 -20.79 -9.37
CA LYS A 4 3.91 -19.75 -9.41
C LYS A 4 4.59 -18.38 -9.55
N PRO A 5 4.22 -17.56 -10.55
CA PRO A 5 4.79 -16.24 -10.68
C PRO A 5 4.42 -15.41 -9.46
N ARG A 6 5.30 -14.49 -9.07
CA ARG A 6 5.00 -13.55 -7.99
C ARG A 6 3.76 -12.74 -8.35
N PRO A 7 2.96 -12.35 -7.34
CA PRO A 7 1.81 -11.51 -7.57
C PRO A 7 2.26 -10.18 -8.19
N ARG A 8 1.37 -9.54 -8.94
CA ARG A 8 1.65 -8.21 -9.49
C ARG A 8 1.66 -7.16 -8.36
N PRO A 9 2.33 -6.02 -8.55
CA PRO A 9 2.12 -4.88 -7.66
C PRO A 9 0.68 -4.37 -7.80
N PRO A 10 0.07 -3.84 -6.73
CA PRO A 10 -1.19 -3.11 -6.81
C PRO A 10 -1.04 -1.88 -7.72
N GLU A 11 -2.08 -1.58 -8.50
CA GLU A 11 -2.08 -0.48 -9.48
C GLU A 11 -2.95 0.70 -9.00
N ASN A 12 -2.76 1.88 -9.60
CA ASN A 12 -3.55 3.08 -9.31
C ASN A 12 -3.63 3.43 -7.81
N LEU A 13 -2.49 3.36 -7.11
CA LEU A 13 -2.42 3.86 -5.74
C LEU A 13 -2.71 5.35 -5.73
N GLN A 14 -3.81 5.71 -5.06
CA GLN A 14 -4.29 7.06 -4.88
C GLN A 14 -4.43 7.32 -3.40
N GLY A 15 -4.27 8.57 -3.01
CA GLY A 15 -4.56 8.95 -1.65
C GLY A 15 -4.78 10.43 -1.51
N ARG A 16 -5.61 10.75 -0.52
CA ARG A 16 -6.11 12.08 -0.23
C ARG A 16 -6.03 12.28 1.27
N TYR A 17 -5.72 13.50 1.68
CA TYR A 17 -5.86 13.90 3.07
C TYR A 17 -7.28 14.44 3.29
N GLU A 18 -8.04 13.80 4.18
CA GLU A 18 -9.40 14.17 4.54
C GLU A 18 -9.65 13.90 6.02
N SER A 19 -10.34 14.81 6.71
CA SER A 19 -10.73 14.65 8.12
C SER A 19 -9.55 14.27 9.03
N GLU A 20 -8.41 14.94 8.84
CA GLU A 20 -7.18 14.69 9.59
C GLU A 20 -6.58 13.28 9.40
N LYS A 21 -6.92 12.62 8.29
CA LYS A 21 -6.46 11.26 7.94
C LYS A 21 -6.05 11.20 6.47
N ALA A 22 -5.01 10.44 6.15
CA ALA A 22 -4.68 10.11 4.77
C ALA A 22 -5.46 8.85 4.38
N GLN A 23 -6.47 9.01 3.53
CA GLN A 23 -7.19 7.91 2.91
C GLN A 23 -6.41 7.45 1.68
N LEU A 24 -6.04 6.19 1.65
CA LEU A 24 -5.37 5.51 0.55
C LEU A 24 -6.31 4.49 -0.06
N SER A 25 -6.34 4.46 -1.39
CA SER A 25 -7.14 3.53 -2.17
C SER A 25 -6.35 3.12 -3.40
N TRP A 26 -6.36 1.84 -3.73
CA TRP A 26 -5.69 1.31 -4.92
C TRP A 26 -6.58 0.31 -5.64
N THR A 27 -6.17 -0.08 -6.84
CA THR A 27 -6.82 -1.15 -7.58
C THR A 27 -6.30 -2.49 -7.06
N PRO A 28 -7.18 -3.38 -6.56
CA PRO A 28 -6.78 -4.72 -6.15
C PRO A 28 -6.26 -5.51 -7.35
N ASN A 29 -5.34 -6.43 -7.10
CA ASN A 29 -4.83 -7.35 -8.10
C ASN A 29 -5.96 -8.20 -8.70
N LYS A 30 -5.81 -8.57 -9.99
CA LYS A 30 -6.70 -9.53 -10.66
C LYS A 30 -6.51 -10.98 -10.18
N GLU A 31 -5.49 -11.22 -9.37
CA GLU A 31 -5.13 -12.53 -8.85
C GLU A 31 -6.06 -12.88 -7.69
N ALA A 32 -6.79 -14.00 -7.81
CA ALA A 32 -7.73 -14.45 -6.78
C ALA A 32 -7.02 -15.05 -5.55
N ASP A 33 -5.72 -15.27 -5.65
CA ASP A 33 -4.88 -15.82 -4.59
C ASP A 33 -4.20 -14.78 -3.71
N ILE A 34 -4.51 -13.49 -3.87
CA ILE A 34 -4.09 -12.47 -2.90
C ILE A 34 -4.72 -12.76 -1.54
N SER A 35 -3.88 -12.79 -0.52
CA SER A 35 -4.23 -13.00 0.89
C SER A 35 -4.51 -11.66 1.57
N HIS A 36 -3.59 -10.72 1.41
CA HIS A 36 -3.65 -9.37 1.99
C HIS A 36 -2.69 -8.42 1.27
N TYR A 37 -2.74 -7.15 1.63
CA TYR A 37 -1.87 -6.07 1.16
C TYR A 37 -1.13 -5.49 2.36
N ILE A 38 0.12 -5.08 2.14
CA ILE A 38 0.92 -4.41 3.16
C ILE A 38 1.15 -2.98 2.71
N VAL A 39 0.81 -2.03 3.58
CA VAL A 39 1.04 -0.60 3.37
C VAL A 39 2.32 -0.22 4.08
N TYR A 40 3.24 0.34 3.32
CA TYR A 40 4.50 0.85 3.81
C TYR A 40 4.54 2.37 3.68
N GLU A 41 5.12 3.02 4.68
CA GLU A 41 5.49 4.42 4.63
C GLU A 41 6.96 4.52 4.23
N LYS A 42 7.23 5.14 3.07
CA LYS A 42 8.57 5.42 2.59
C LYS A 42 9.08 6.66 3.31
N LYS A 43 10.01 6.45 4.24
CA LYS A 43 10.76 7.47 4.97
C LYS A 43 12.15 7.65 4.36
N PHE A 44 12.89 8.62 4.87
CA PHE A 44 14.26 8.92 4.44
C PHE A 44 15.22 7.72 4.63
N MET A 45 14.99 6.88 5.64
CA MET A 45 15.82 5.72 5.97
C MET A 45 15.23 4.37 5.51
N GLY A 46 14.26 4.38 4.57
CA GLY A 46 13.69 3.15 4.00
C GLY A 46 12.17 3.12 4.02
N ALA A 47 11.59 1.93 3.83
CA ALA A 47 10.15 1.72 3.90
C ALA A 47 9.79 1.00 5.21
N GLU A 48 8.90 1.60 6.00
CA GLU A 48 8.43 1.04 7.26
C GLU A 48 7.01 0.52 7.08
N LYS A 49 6.75 -0.73 7.48
CA LYS A 49 5.39 -1.28 7.47
C LYS A 49 4.55 -0.53 8.49
N ILE A 50 3.52 0.18 8.02
CA ILE A 50 2.61 0.91 8.89
C ILE A 50 1.27 0.20 9.09
N ALA A 51 0.86 -0.62 8.11
CA ALA A 51 -0.40 -1.34 8.18
C ALA A 51 -0.44 -2.55 7.25
N GLU A 52 -1.40 -3.42 7.50
CA GLU A 52 -1.77 -4.53 6.64
C GLU A 52 -3.29 -4.59 6.51
N THR A 53 -3.78 -4.73 5.28
CA THR A 53 -5.22 -4.71 4.98
C THR A 53 -5.55 -5.77 3.95
N LYS A 54 -6.71 -6.41 4.08
CA LYS A 54 -7.20 -7.37 3.08
C LYS A 54 -7.94 -6.68 1.94
N THR A 55 -8.34 -5.43 2.14
CA THR A 55 -9.06 -4.62 1.15
C THR A 55 -8.10 -3.66 0.47
N ALA A 56 -8.47 -3.19 -0.73
CA ALA A 56 -7.67 -2.20 -1.46
C ALA A 56 -7.88 -0.76 -0.95
N TYR A 57 -8.01 -0.61 0.36
CA TYR A 57 -8.29 0.63 1.06
C TYR A 57 -7.62 0.63 2.42
N TYR A 58 -7.02 1.77 2.78
CA TYR A 58 -6.42 2.02 4.08
C TYR A 58 -6.57 3.49 4.46
N SER A 59 -6.66 3.77 5.77
CA SER A 59 -6.77 5.13 6.28
C SER A 59 -5.72 5.37 7.36
N ASP A 60 -4.73 6.20 7.07
CA ASP A 60 -3.66 6.58 7.98
C ASP A 60 -4.08 7.80 8.82
N SER A 61 -4.37 7.59 10.11
CA SER A 61 -4.58 8.69 11.06
C SER A 61 -3.28 9.18 11.72
N ALA A 62 -2.14 8.56 11.37
CA ALA A 62 -0.83 8.96 11.88
C ALA A 62 -0.18 10.08 11.03
N ILE A 63 -0.82 10.51 9.94
CA ILE A 63 -0.35 11.65 9.16
C ILE A 63 -0.55 12.94 9.97
N VAL A 64 0.51 13.73 10.07
CA VAL A 64 0.49 15.00 10.79
C VAL A 64 0.19 16.12 9.79
N GLN A 65 -0.73 17.01 10.12
CA GLN A 65 -1.05 18.17 9.28
C GLN A 65 0.21 18.99 9.00
N GLY A 66 0.41 19.39 7.74
CA GLY A 66 1.60 20.10 7.28
C GLY A 66 2.82 19.22 6.98
N LYS A 67 2.69 17.89 7.04
CA LYS A 67 3.75 16.97 6.58
C LYS A 67 3.34 16.21 5.31
N ASN A 68 4.36 15.93 4.49
CA ASN A 68 4.27 15.01 3.37
C ASN A 68 4.71 13.62 3.81
N LYS A 69 3.95 12.60 3.42
CA LYS A 69 4.30 11.20 3.60
C LYS A 69 4.23 10.47 2.27
N ASN A 70 5.20 9.61 2.02
CA ASN A 70 5.20 8.74 0.85
C ASN A 70 4.71 7.36 1.27
N TYR A 71 3.78 6.81 0.52
CA TYR A 71 3.19 5.50 0.77
C TYR A 71 3.44 4.59 -0.43
N VAL A 72 3.70 3.32 -0.15
CA VAL A 72 3.78 2.27 -1.15
C VAL A 72 3.04 1.04 -0.63
N VAL A 73 2.44 0.25 -1.52
CA VAL A 73 1.65 -0.92 -1.12
C VAL A 73 2.16 -2.16 -1.83
N SER A 74 2.39 -3.25 -1.10
CA SER A 74 2.66 -4.58 -1.69
C SER A 74 1.43 -5.47 -1.56
N ALA A 75 1.34 -6.48 -2.43
CA ALA A 75 0.36 -7.56 -2.31
C ALA A 75 1.06 -8.84 -1.85
N VAL A 76 0.42 -9.59 -0.96
CA VAL A 76 0.92 -10.87 -0.48
C VAL A 76 -0.09 -11.94 -0.84
N ASP A 77 0.36 -12.99 -1.53
CA ASP A 77 -0.51 -14.11 -1.88
C ASP A 77 -0.68 -15.14 -0.74
N LYS A 78 -1.60 -16.08 -0.92
CA LYS A 78 -1.87 -17.18 0.02
C LYS A 78 -0.69 -18.15 0.20
N SER A 79 0.27 -18.14 -0.73
CA SER A 79 1.51 -18.90 -0.64
C SER A 79 2.60 -18.14 0.14
N GLY A 80 2.34 -16.89 0.53
CA GLY A 80 3.25 -16.03 1.28
C GLY A 80 4.30 -15.34 0.40
N LEU A 81 4.12 -15.27 -0.93
CA LEU A 81 4.99 -14.45 -1.77
C LEU A 81 4.48 -13.01 -1.76
N GLU A 82 5.40 -12.09 -1.47
CA GLU A 82 5.18 -10.66 -1.59
C GLU A 82 5.50 -10.20 -3.03
N SER A 83 4.62 -9.39 -3.60
CA SER A 83 4.84 -8.70 -4.86
C SER A 83 5.75 -7.48 -4.70
N ASP A 84 6.23 -6.96 -5.82
CA ASP A 84 6.81 -5.63 -5.84
C ASP A 84 5.84 -4.58 -5.28
N VAL A 85 6.41 -3.52 -4.72
CA VAL A 85 5.61 -2.39 -4.22
C VAL A 85 4.96 -1.62 -5.36
N SER A 86 3.77 -1.06 -5.11
CA SER A 86 3.07 -0.18 -6.03
C SER A 86 3.87 1.10 -6.30
N ALA A 87 3.39 1.89 -7.27
CA ALA A 87 3.90 3.25 -7.47
C ALA A 87 3.87 4.05 -6.16
N GLU A 88 4.93 4.79 -5.88
CA GLU A 88 5.00 5.62 -4.69
C GLU A 88 4.02 6.78 -4.77
N LEU A 89 3.25 6.94 -3.70
CA LEU A 89 2.25 7.99 -3.58
C LEU A 89 2.67 8.96 -2.48
N ALA A 90 2.92 10.21 -2.85
CA ALA A 90 3.11 11.29 -1.90
C ALA A 90 1.75 11.89 -1.51
N VAL A 91 1.32 11.69 -0.25
CA VAL A 91 0.16 12.37 0.31
C VAL A 91 0.64 13.58 1.11
N SER A 92 0.09 14.75 0.80
CA SER A 92 0.37 15.99 1.50
C SER A 92 -0.80 16.31 2.42
N ALA A 93 -0.55 16.38 3.73
CA ALA A 93 -1.55 16.92 4.64
C ALA A 93 -1.51 18.44 4.56
N LYS A 94 -2.51 19.03 3.90
CA LYS A 94 -2.69 20.49 3.81
C LYS A 94 -3.36 21.04 5.07
#